data_AF-A0A7R9KMH8-F1
#
_entry.id   AF-A0A7R9KMH8-F1
#
_cell.length_a   1.000
_cell.length_b   1.000
_cell.length_c   1.000
_cell.angle_alpha   90.00
_cell.angle_beta   90.00
_cell.angle_gamma   90.00
#
_symmetry.space_group_name_H-M   'P 1'
#
loop_
_entity.id
_entity.type
_entity.pdbx_description
1 polymer ?
#
loop_
_entity_poly.entity_id
_entity_poly.type
_entity_poly.pdbx_seq_one_letter_code
_entity_poly.pdbx_strand_id
1 'polypeptide(L)'
;MPFFFGPAPIRRTIPYLSSGKLLFRNRVKIMEVNYNMYWKYWRKDGSHKPHQYDAHVGLREFYFWNVPQIQYMNPEVQIMRHLEKFPNPFIRCWLEDGRDVLFDCDSKNRHEILDQLNKTLGKTEEIHAMEKSITAEENPALFAFKAKRWCMCSIPGQCPCPGVIQLPKTMRGKYFNFLKEDLEKEEKAIIEGSAEPVYEPIHRPFLNQQTKL
;
A
#
# COMPACT_ATOMS: atom_id res chain seq x y z
N MET A 1 3.00 13.43 -21.61
CA MET A 1 3.11 12.56 -20.42
C MET A 1 3.93 11.32 -20.79
N PRO A 2 5.05 11.04 -20.11
CA PRO A 2 5.98 9.96 -20.47
C PRO A 2 5.38 8.55 -20.38
N PHE A 3 4.29 8.39 -19.61
CA PHE A 3 3.58 7.14 -19.39
C PHE A 3 3.07 6.45 -20.66
N PHE A 4 2.58 7.22 -21.64
CA PHE A 4 1.92 6.70 -22.84
C PHE A 4 2.89 6.21 -23.93
N PHE A 5 4.20 6.44 -23.79
CA PHE A 5 5.17 6.08 -24.83
C PHE A 5 5.52 4.59 -24.80
N GLY A 6 5.22 3.87 -25.88
CA GLY A 6 5.61 2.48 -26.09
C GLY A 6 4.42 1.51 -26.09
N PRO A 7 4.67 0.23 -26.43
CA PRO A 7 3.61 -0.77 -26.55
C PRO A 7 2.99 -1.11 -25.19
N ALA A 8 1.68 -1.31 -25.17
CA ALA A 8 0.89 -1.67 -23.98
C ALA A 8 1.15 -0.76 -22.77
N PRO A 9 0.77 0.55 -22.84
CA PRO A 9 0.97 1.52 -21.77
C PRO A 9 0.21 1.17 -20.49
N ILE A 10 -0.87 0.39 -20.60
CA ILE A 10 -1.65 -0.12 -19.46
C ILE A 10 -0.78 -0.77 -18.37
N ARG A 11 0.33 -1.41 -18.76
CA ARG A 11 1.24 -2.12 -17.85
C ARG A 11 1.93 -1.23 -16.83
N ARG A 12 1.97 0.08 -17.08
CA ARG A 12 2.59 1.04 -16.18
C ARG A 12 1.60 1.59 -15.15
N THR A 13 0.30 1.32 -15.29
CA THR A 13 -0.74 1.87 -14.39
C THR A 13 -0.69 1.21 -13.01
N ILE A 14 -0.99 1.96 -11.95
CA ILE A 14 -1.05 1.43 -10.58
C ILE A 14 -2.05 0.27 -10.46
N PRO A 15 -3.29 0.36 -10.98
CA PRO A 15 -4.24 -0.75 -10.94
C PRO A 15 -3.72 -2.04 -11.61
N TYR A 16 -2.96 -1.91 -12.70
CA TYR A 16 -2.35 -3.08 -13.34
C TYR A 16 -1.26 -3.70 -12.47
N LEU A 17 -0.39 -2.87 -11.89
CA LEU A 17 0.72 -3.33 -11.05
C LEU A 17 0.22 -3.98 -9.75
N SER A 18 -0.84 -3.44 -9.14
CA SER A 18 -1.45 -3.98 -7.92
C SER A 18 -2.27 -5.26 -8.13
N SER A 19 -2.66 -5.57 -9.37
CA SER A 19 -3.39 -6.81 -9.71
C SER A 19 -2.51 -8.07 -9.80
N GLY A 20 -1.22 -7.95 -9.48
CA GLY A 20 -0.28 -9.06 -9.49
C GLY A 20 -0.64 -10.15 -8.47
N LYS A 21 -0.72 -11.41 -8.93
CA LYS A 21 -1.04 -12.56 -8.07
C LYS A 21 0.15 -13.09 -7.26
N LEU A 22 1.37 -12.90 -7.77
CA LEU A 22 2.56 -13.54 -7.21
C LEU A 22 3.23 -12.66 -6.14
N LEU A 23 3.11 -13.11 -4.89
CA LEU A 23 3.85 -12.58 -3.75
C LEU A 23 4.82 -13.66 -3.27
N PHE A 24 6.12 -13.38 -3.34
CA PHE A 24 7.14 -14.33 -2.93
C PHE A 24 7.20 -14.47 -1.42
N ARG A 25 7.61 -15.65 -0.97
CA ARG A 25 8.05 -15.85 0.41
C ARG A 25 9.32 -15.05 0.68
N ASN A 26 9.49 -14.57 1.91
CA ASN A 26 10.61 -13.70 2.33
C ASN A 26 12.02 -14.32 2.12
N ARG A 27 12.08 -15.64 1.93
CA ARG A 27 13.32 -16.39 1.68
C ARG A 27 13.88 -16.17 0.28
N VAL A 28 13.05 -15.79 -0.70
CA VAL A 28 13.51 -15.54 -2.07
C VAL A 28 14.18 -14.16 -2.11
N LYS A 29 15.43 -14.09 -2.59
CA LYS A 29 16.17 -12.82 -2.68
C LYS A 29 16.41 -12.38 -4.12
N ILE A 30 16.74 -13.32 -5.01
CA ILE A 30 17.08 -13.03 -6.39
C ILE A 30 16.27 -13.93 -7.31
N MET A 31 15.70 -13.35 -8.37
CA MET A 31 15.06 -14.07 -9.46
C MET A 31 15.79 -13.75 -10.77
N GLU A 32 16.35 -14.77 -11.40
CA GLU A 32 16.98 -14.69 -12.71
C GLU A 32 16.04 -15.22 -13.78
N VAL A 33 15.86 -14.43 -14.85
CA VAL A 33 15.06 -14.80 -16.00
C VAL A 33 15.98 -14.92 -17.21
N ASN A 34 16.13 -16.13 -17.73
CA ASN A 34 17.01 -16.43 -18.86
C ASN A 34 16.15 -16.79 -20.08
N TYR A 35 16.21 -16.00 -21.14
CA TYR A 35 15.47 -16.27 -22.38
C TYR A 35 16.14 -15.65 -23.61
N ASN A 36 15.76 -16.14 -24.79
CA ASN A 36 16.35 -15.67 -26.05
C ASN A 36 15.36 -14.87 -26.88
N MET A 37 15.90 -13.91 -27.64
CA MET A 37 15.16 -13.03 -28.54
C MET A 37 15.28 -13.49 -30.01
N TYR A 38 15.29 -14.80 -30.28
CA TYR A 38 15.54 -15.37 -31.61
C TYR A 38 14.59 -14.91 -32.72
N TRP A 39 13.50 -14.19 -32.41
CA TRP A 39 12.66 -13.52 -33.41
C TRP A 39 13.41 -12.48 -34.27
N LYS A 40 14.59 -11.98 -33.83
CA LYS A 40 15.38 -10.96 -34.55
C LYS A 40 16.52 -11.49 -35.41
N TYR A 41 16.92 -12.76 -35.27
CA TYR A 41 17.97 -13.32 -36.09
C TYR A 41 17.36 -13.87 -37.37
N TRP A 42 17.37 -13.03 -38.39
CA TRP A 42 17.35 -13.42 -39.79
C TRP A 42 18.02 -14.78 -39.97
N ARG A 43 17.27 -15.78 -40.44
CA ARG A 43 17.91 -16.84 -41.24
C ARG A 43 18.68 -16.13 -42.36
N LYS A 44 19.91 -16.56 -42.67
CA LYS A 44 20.66 -16.09 -43.86
C LYS A 44 19.83 -16.21 -45.16
N ASP A 45 18.79 -17.03 -45.11
CA ASP A 45 17.89 -17.45 -46.17
C ASP A 45 16.73 -16.46 -46.43
N GLY A 46 16.62 -15.35 -45.67
CA GLY A 46 15.61 -14.30 -45.90
C GLY A 46 14.16 -14.71 -45.65
N SER A 47 13.90 -15.92 -45.17
CA SER A 47 12.55 -16.41 -44.90
C SER A 47 12.07 -15.99 -43.51
N HIS A 48 11.01 -15.17 -43.46
CA HIS A 48 10.24 -14.86 -42.25
C HIS A 48 9.35 -16.03 -41.83
N LYS A 49 9.88 -17.26 -41.80
CA LYS A 49 9.16 -18.37 -41.17
C LYS A 49 9.57 -18.41 -39.70
N PRO A 50 8.64 -18.21 -38.75
CA PRO A 50 8.91 -18.51 -37.34
C PRO A 50 9.50 -19.91 -37.28
N HIS A 51 10.52 -20.12 -36.46
CA HIS A 51 10.86 -21.49 -36.06
C HIS A 51 9.56 -22.10 -35.55
N GLN A 52 9.09 -23.20 -36.18
CA GLN A 52 7.73 -23.73 -35.98
C GLN A 52 7.44 -24.09 -34.51
N TYR A 53 8.49 -24.15 -33.70
CA TYR A 53 8.46 -24.26 -32.26
C TYR A 53 9.46 -23.26 -31.67
N ASP A 54 8.97 -22.17 -31.07
CA ASP A 54 9.79 -21.22 -30.30
C ASP A 54 9.45 -21.39 -28.82
N ALA A 55 10.31 -22.17 -28.16
CA ALA A 55 10.26 -22.47 -26.74
C ALA A 55 10.21 -21.24 -25.83
N HIS A 56 10.74 -20.10 -26.28
CA HIS A 56 10.91 -18.91 -25.45
C HIS A 56 9.71 -17.95 -25.48
N VAL A 57 8.70 -18.21 -26.32
CA VAL A 57 7.53 -17.30 -26.49
C VAL A 57 6.88 -17.00 -25.15
N GLY A 58 6.53 -18.02 -24.38
CA GLY A 58 5.85 -17.83 -23.10
C GLY A 58 6.68 -17.10 -22.06
N LEU A 59 8.00 -17.35 -22.01
CA LEU A 59 8.89 -16.65 -21.08
C LEU A 59 9.10 -15.18 -21.48
N ARG A 60 9.11 -14.86 -22.79
CA ARG A 60 9.13 -13.47 -23.28
C ARG A 60 7.86 -12.72 -22.90
N GLU A 61 6.70 -13.35 -23.07
CA GLU A 61 5.42 -12.77 -22.68
C GLU A 61 5.32 -12.62 -21.16
N PHE A 62 5.78 -13.60 -20.39
CA PHE A 62 5.88 -13.53 -18.94
C PHE A 62 6.75 -12.36 -18.49
N TYR A 63 7.94 -12.20 -19.07
CA TYR A 63 8.80 -11.06 -18.77
C TYR A 63 8.12 -9.73 -19.13
N PHE A 64 7.45 -9.67 -20.28
CA PHE A 64 6.81 -8.43 -20.73
C PHE A 64 5.60 -8.04 -19.88
N TRP A 65 4.76 -8.98 -19.48
CA TRP A 65 3.50 -8.67 -18.80
C TRP A 65 3.59 -8.81 -17.27
N ASN A 66 4.17 -9.89 -16.75
CA ASN A 66 4.08 -10.21 -15.32
C ASN A 66 5.23 -9.66 -14.49
N VAL A 67 6.45 -9.57 -15.02
CA VAL A 67 7.61 -9.08 -14.23
C VAL A 67 7.38 -7.68 -13.64
N PRO A 68 6.76 -6.70 -14.32
CA PRO A 68 6.42 -5.42 -13.70
C PRO A 68 5.52 -5.56 -12.47
N GLN A 69 4.53 -6.44 -12.52
CA GLN A 69 3.63 -6.72 -11.40
C GLN A 69 4.40 -7.39 -10.26
N ILE A 70 5.25 -8.37 -10.58
CA ILE A 70 6.06 -9.10 -9.58
C ILE A 70 7.02 -8.14 -8.87
N GLN A 71 7.72 -7.27 -9.59
CA GLN A 71 8.64 -6.30 -8.99
C GLN A 71 7.91 -5.28 -8.11
N TYR A 72 6.73 -4.83 -8.54
CA TYR A 72 5.93 -3.89 -7.75
C TYR A 72 5.47 -4.50 -6.43
N MET A 73 5.02 -5.76 -6.45
CA MET A 73 4.56 -6.48 -5.26
C MET A 73 5.71 -6.95 -4.35
N ASN A 74 6.91 -7.13 -4.90
CA ASN A 74 8.07 -7.67 -4.20
C ASN A 74 9.29 -6.74 -4.37
N PRO A 75 9.30 -5.56 -3.72
CA PRO A 75 10.37 -4.58 -3.89
C PRO A 75 11.74 -5.08 -3.40
N GLU A 76 11.76 -5.97 -2.41
CA GLU A 76 12.98 -6.55 -1.82
C GLU A 76 13.64 -7.62 -2.68
N VAL A 77 12.95 -8.13 -3.72
CA VAL A 77 13.48 -9.17 -4.60
C VAL A 77 14.16 -8.52 -5.79
N GLN A 78 15.42 -8.88 -6.01
CA GLN A 78 16.17 -8.43 -7.17
C GLN A 78 15.84 -9.31 -8.38
N ILE A 79 15.27 -8.72 -9.43
CA ILE A 79 15.02 -9.44 -10.69
C ILE A 79 16.13 -9.11 -11.70
N MET A 80 16.85 -10.15 -12.15
CA MET A 80 17.88 -10.06 -13.18
C MET A 80 17.40 -10.71 -14.48
N ARG A 81 17.69 -10.08 -15.61
CA ARG A 81 17.43 -10.66 -16.93
C ARG A 81 18.73 -11.00 -17.63
N HIS A 82 18.77 -12.17 -18.24
CA HIS A 82 19.84 -12.59 -19.13
C HIS A 82 19.25 -12.93 -20.49
N LEU A 83 19.84 -12.35 -21.52
CA LEU A 83 19.45 -12.54 -22.90
C LEU A 83 20.55 -13.36 -23.60
N GLU A 84 20.16 -14.38 -24.37
CA GLU A 84 21.06 -15.06 -25.32
C GLU A 84 22.27 -15.76 -24.68
N LYS A 85 22.19 -16.08 -23.39
CA LYS A 85 23.24 -16.83 -22.67
C LYS A 85 23.08 -18.35 -22.77
N PHE A 86 21.84 -18.84 -22.79
CA PHE A 86 21.52 -20.26 -22.71
C PHE A 86 20.53 -20.65 -23.80
N PRO A 87 20.63 -21.85 -24.39
CA PRO A 87 19.72 -22.26 -25.46
C PRO A 87 18.28 -22.45 -24.98
N ASN A 88 18.05 -22.91 -23.75
CA ASN A 88 16.71 -23.17 -23.22
C ASN A 88 16.24 -22.06 -22.27
N PRO A 89 14.95 -21.70 -22.26
CA PRO A 89 14.39 -20.72 -21.33
C PRO A 89 14.22 -21.32 -19.93
N PHE A 90 14.70 -20.61 -18.92
CA PHE A 90 14.47 -21.00 -17.53
C PHE A 90 14.43 -19.79 -16.60
N ILE A 91 13.80 -20.00 -15.45
CA ILE A 91 13.83 -19.07 -14.32
C ILE A 91 14.59 -19.73 -13.18
N ARG A 92 15.52 -19.01 -12.57
CA ARG A 92 16.27 -19.48 -11.40
C ARG A 92 16.03 -18.54 -10.24
N CYS A 93 15.59 -19.06 -9.11
CA CYS A 93 15.37 -18.27 -7.90
C CYS A 93 16.39 -18.66 -6.85
N TRP A 94 17.10 -17.67 -6.31
CA TRP A 94 18.05 -17.86 -5.22
C TRP A 94 17.39 -17.53 -3.89
N LEU A 95 17.54 -18.46 -2.95
CA LEU A 95 17.05 -18.33 -1.59
C LEU A 95 18.13 -17.79 -0.66
N GLU A 96 17.71 -17.26 0.47
CA GLU A 96 18.55 -16.76 1.56
C GLU A 96 19.54 -17.79 2.09
N ASP A 97 19.17 -19.08 2.07
CA ASP A 97 20.06 -20.18 2.52
C ASP A 97 21.20 -20.49 1.52
N GLY A 98 21.30 -19.76 0.41
CA GLY A 98 22.21 -20.07 -0.70
C GLY A 98 21.75 -21.20 -1.61
N ARG A 99 20.60 -21.83 -1.31
CA ARG A 99 19.95 -22.79 -2.20
C ARG A 99 19.30 -22.08 -3.39
N ASP A 100 19.17 -22.79 -4.50
CA ASP A 100 18.49 -22.31 -5.69
C ASP A 100 17.36 -23.26 -6.12
N VAL A 101 16.36 -22.68 -6.76
CA VAL A 101 15.25 -23.42 -7.38
C VAL A 101 15.22 -23.05 -8.86
N LEU A 102 15.35 -24.07 -9.71
CA LEU A 102 15.33 -23.94 -11.15
C LEU A 102 13.95 -24.34 -11.70
N PHE A 103 13.38 -23.47 -12.53
CA PHE A 103 12.14 -23.70 -13.25
C PHE A 103 12.41 -23.76 -14.74
N ASP A 104 12.24 -24.95 -15.31
CA ASP A 104 12.20 -25.11 -16.76
C ASP A 104 10.95 -24.43 -17.33
N CYS A 105 11.13 -23.55 -18.30
CA CYS A 105 10.08 -22.77 -18.94
C CYS A 105 9.96 -23.08 -20.43
N ASP A 106 10.53 -24.19 -20.90
CA ASP A 106 10.42 -24.63 -22.28
C ASP A 106 8.94 -24.83 -22.68
N SER A 107 8.52 -24.05 -23.68
CA SER A 107 7.23 -24.20 -24.36
C SER A 107 5.99 -24.08 -23.47
N LYS A 108 6.18 -23.50 -22.27
CA LYS A 108 5.10 -23.19 -21.34
C LYS A 108 4.45 -21.87 -21.69
N ASN A 109 3.15 -21.76 -21.44
CA ASN A 109 2.47 -20.48 -21.52
C ASN A 109 2.84 -19.60 -20.32
N ARG A 110 2.75 -18.28 -20.49
CA ARG A 110 2.94 -17.29 -19.43
C ARG A 110 2.13 -17.58 -18.16
N HIS A 111 0.88 -18.01 -18.33
CA HIS A 111 -0.01 -18.32 -17.22
C HIS A 111 0.47 -19.54 -16.44
N GLU A 112 0.91 -20.59 -17.13
CA GLU A 112 1.46 -21.80 -16.52
C GLU A 112 2.75 -21.51 -15.74
N ILE A 113 3.62 -20.66 -16.29
CA ILE A 113 4.84 -20.20 -15.61
C ILE A 113 4.49 -19.47 -14.31
N LEU A 114 3.52 -18.55 -14.36
CA LEU A 114 3.09 -17.79 -13.20
C LEU A 114 2.46 -18.69 -12.13
N ASP A 115 1.61 -19.63 -12.53
CA ASP A 115 0.95 -20.56 -11.60
C ASP A 115 1.96 -21.52 -10.96
N GLN A 116 2.95 -22.00 -11.73
CA GLN A 116 4.03 -22.83 -11.20
C GLN A 116 4.89 -22.08 -10.18
N LEU A 117 5.26 -20.83 -10.46
CA LEU A 117 5.98 -19.97 -9.51
C LEU A 117 5.17 -19.71 -8.25
N ASN A 118 3.87 -19.41 -8.39
CA ASN A 118 3.00 -19.14 -7.26
C ASN A 118 2.82 -20.37 -6.37
N LYS A 119 2.64 -21.55 -6.97
CA LYS A 119 2.52 -22.82 -6.24
C LYS A 119 3.77 -23.17 -5.43
N THR A 120 4.95 -22.85 -5.93
CA THR A 120 6.22 -23.29 -5.33
C THR A 120 6.83 -22.26 -4.38
N LEU A 121 6.89 -20.99 -4.79
CA LEU A 121 7.55 -19.91 -4.06
C LEU A 121 6.60 -18.82 -3.58
N GLY A 122 5.33 -18.88 -3.99
CA GLY A 122 4.30 -17.95 -3.55
C GLY A 122 3.93 -18.13 -2.08
N LYS A 123 3.46 -17.04 -1.47
CA LYS A 123 2.70 -17.08 -0.22
C LYS A 123 1.30 -17.62 -0.49
N THR A 124 0.74 -18.39 0.45
CA THR A 124 -0.67 -18.78 0.37
C THR A 124 -1.55 -17.57 0.62
N GLU A 125 -2.76 -17.58 0.06
CA GLU A 125 -3.72 -16.49 0.23
C GLU A 125 -4.07 -16.28 1.71
N GLU A 126 -4.11 -17.36 2.49
CA GLU A 126 -4.34 -17.33 3.94
C GLU A 126 -3.25 -16.55 4.69
N ILE A 127 -1.96 -16.86 4.43
CA ILE A 127 -0.84 -16.15 5.05
C ILE A 127 -0.88 -14.67 4.64
N HIS A 128 -1.20 -14.41 3.39
CA HIS A 128 -1.28 -13.04 2.89
C HIS A 128 -2.43 -12.24 3.54
N ALA A 129 -3.58 -12.86 3.77
CA ALA A 129 -4.71 -12.26 4.47
C ALA A 129 -4.37 -11.95 5.93
N MET A 130 -3.66 -12.87 6.61
CA MET A 130 -3.20 -12.66 7.99
C MET A 130 -2.18 -11.51 8.08
N GLU A 131 -1.19 -11.44 7.17
CA GLU A 131 -0.23 -10.33 7.15
C GLU A 131 -0.91 -8.97 6.95
N LYS A 132 -1.94 -8.94 6.09
CA LYS A 132 -2.76 -7.76 5.85
C LYS A 132 -3.58 -7.36 7.08
N SER A 133 -4.18 -8.31 7.80
CA SER A 133 -4.96 -7.99 9.00
C SER A 133 -4.06 -7.42 10.09
N ILE A 134 -2.90 -8.02 10.33
CA ILE A 134 -1.93 -7.55 11.33
C ILE A 134 -1.48 -6.11 11.03
N THR A 135 -1.23 -5.80 9.75
CA THR A 135 -0.80 -4.44 9.35
C THR A 135 -1.96 -3.43 9.42
N ALA A 136 -3.19 -3.87 9.21
CA ALA A 136 -4.38 -3.03 9.16
C ALA A 136 -5.07 -2.82 10.53
N GLU A 137 -4.73 -3.62 11.54
CA GLU A 137 -5.26 -3.51 12.89
C GLU A 137 -4.73 -2.25 13.59
N GLU A 138 -5.32 -1.11 13.25
CA GLU A 138 -5.22 0.08 14.07
C GLU A 138 -6.07 -0.11 15.32
N ASN A 139 -5.47 0.01 16.50
CA ASN A 139 -6.21 -0.08 17.76
C ASN A 139 -7.22 1.09 17.82
N PRO A 140 -8.54 0.81 17.84
CA PRO A 140 -9.58 1.83 17.80
C PRO A 140 -9.62 2.71 19.07
N ALA A 141 -8.94 2.28 20.13
CA ALA A 141 -8.79 3.05 21.36
C ALA A 141 -7.68 4.10 21.31
N LEU A 142 -6.84 4.12 20.25
CA LEU A 142 -5.79 5.11 20.12
C LEU A 142 -6.37 6.48 19.72
N PHE A 143 -5.83 7.52 20.35
CA PHE A 143 -6.13 8.92 20.03
C PHE A 143 -4.88 9.56 19.43
N ALA A 144 -4.96 9.96 18.16
CA ALA A 144 -3.86 10.58 17.44
C ALA A 144 -4.35 11.27 16.16
N PHE A 145 -3.48 12.09 15.55
CA PHE A 145 -3.75 12.79 14.27
C PHE A 145 -4.24 11.86 13.14
N LYS A 146 -3.69 10.64 13.06
CA LYS A 146 -4.04 9.63 12.05
C LYS A 146 -4.98 8.53 12.56
N ALA A 147 -5.31 8.54 13.86
CA ALA A 147 -6.22 7.56 14.41
C ALA A 147 -7.68 7.95 14.11
N LYS A 148 -8.60 7.00 14.29
CA LYS A 148 -10.04 7.22 14.14
C LYS A 148 -10.57 8.42 14.93
N ARG A 149 -9.94 8.73 16.07
CA ARG A 149 -10.26 9.87 16.91
C ARG A 149 -8.98 10.67 17.17
N TRP A 150 -9.05 11.98 16.97
CA TRP A 150 -7.94 12.87 17.30
C TRP A 150 -7.87 13.16 18.80
N CYS A 151 -8.98 13.58 19.39
CA CYS A 151 -9.06 14.03 20.79
C CYS A 151 -10.27 13.40 21.48
N MET A 152 -10.13 13.17 22.78
CA MET A 152 -11.19 12.62 23.65
C MET A 152 -12.49 13.46 23.61
N CYS A 153 -12.39 14.76 23.34
CA CYS A 153 -13.55 15.67 23.27
C CYS A 153 -14.56 15.32 22.16
N SER A 154 -14.20 14.46 21.21
CA SER A 154 -15.09 13.93 20.17
C SER A 154 -16.03 12.82 20.66
N ILE A 155 -15.81 12.31 21.87
CA ILE A 155 -16.62 11.25 22.46
C ILE A 155 -17.76 11.88 23.27
N PRO A 156 -19.02 11.48 23.03
CA PRO A 156 -20.15 12.00 23.79
C PRO A 156 -19.99 11.66 25.28
N GLY A 157 -20.35 12.61 26.14
CA GLY A 157 -20.18 12.50 27.59
C GLY A 157 -18.81 12.96 28.11
N GLN A 158 -17.85 13.26 27.23
CA GLN A 158 -16.56 13.83 27.61
C GLN A 158 -16.58 15.36 27.60
N CYS A 159 -15.58 15.97 28.25
CA CYS A 159 -15.44 17.42 28.29
C CYS A 159 -15.20 17.97 26.87
N PRO A 160 -16.01 18.94 26.38
CA PRO A 160 -15.83 19.51 25.05
C PRO A 160 -14.55 20.34 24.99
N CYS A 161 -14.00 20.47 23.78
CA CYS A 161 -12.82 21.30 23.57
C CYS A 161 -13.16 22.78 23.86
N PRO A 162 -12.33 23.50 24.64
CA PRO A 162 -12.53 24.94 24.91
C PRO A 162 -12.60 25.81 23.65
N GLY A 163 -12.07 25.31 22.52
CA GLY A 163 -12.14 26.00 21.23
C GLY A 163 -13.54 26.01 20.62
N VAL A 164 -14.43 25.08 21.01
CA VAL A 164 -15.80 24.92 20.51
C VAL A 164 -16.81 25.50 21.51
N ILE A 165 -16.73 25.04 22.78
CA ILE A 165 -17.61 25.48 23.86
C ILE A 165 -16.71 26.04 24.97
N GLN A 166 -16.96 27.28 25.40
CA GLN A 166 -16.23 27.84 26.53
C GLN A 166 -16.50 27.02 27.79
N LEU A 167 -15.44 26.64 28.49
CA LEU A 167 -15.59 25.97 29.79
C LEU A 167 -16.17 26.94 30.84
N PRO A 168 -16.86 26.46 31.87
CA PRO A 168 -17.23 27.25 33.04
C PRO A 168 -16.05 28.04 33.60
N LYS A 169 -16.31 29.25 34.13
CA LYS A 169 -15.26 30.15 34.65
C LYS A 169 -14.51 29.51 35.83
N THR A 170 -15.18 28.69 36.63
CA THR A 170 -14.59 27.89 37.73
C THR A 170 -13.45 26.98 37.26
N MET A 171 -13.52 26.44 36.03
CA MET A 171 -12.48 25.56 35.46
C MET A 171 -11.40 26.31 34.66
N ARG A 172 -11.48 27.63 34.54
CA ARG A 172 -10.51 28.44 33.78
C ARG A 172 -9.45 29.00 34.73
N GLY A 173 -8.18 28.71 34.44
CA GLY A 173 -7.04 29.14 35.26
C GLY A 173 -6.94 30.66 35.48
N LYS A 174 -7.44 31.48 34.55
CA LYS A 174 -7.51 32.95 34.70
C LYS A 174 -8.33 33.35 35.94
N TYR A 175 -9.51 32.77 36.12
CA TYR A 175 -10.42 33.13 37.21
C TYR A 175 -10.01 32.47 38.52
N PHE A 176 -9.63 31.19 38.45
CA PHE A 176 -9.19 30.45 39.62
C PHE A 176 -7.94 31.06 40.30
N ASN A 177 -6.97 31.54 39.50
CA ASN A 177 -5.72 32.07 40.04
C ASN A 177 -5.73 33.59 40.30
N PHE A 178 -6.37 34.39 39.44
CA PHE A 178 -6.20 35.84 39.46
C PHE A 178 -7.47 36.64 39.77
N LEU A 179 -8.66 36.11 39.47
CA LEU A 179 -9.93 36.83 39.58
C LEU A 179 -10.93 36.03 40.44
N LYS A 180 -10.52 35.71 41.66
CA LYS A 180 -11.34 34.93 42.62
C LYS A 180 -12.58 35.69 43.06
N GLU A 181 -12.46 36.99 43.29
CA GLU A 181 -13.57 37.85 43.70
C GLU A 181 -14.72 37.85 42.67
N ASP A 182 -14.39 37.74 41.39
CA ASP A 182 -15.39 37.68 40.32
C ASP A 182 -16.07 36.31 40.24
N LEU A 183 -15.36 35.23 40.57
CA LEU A 183 -15.96 33.90 40.73
C LEU A 183 -16.94 33.86 41.90
N GLU A 184 -16.55 34.38 43.06
CA GLU A 184 -17.40 34.39 44.26
C GLU A 184 -18.69 35.20 44.04
N LYS A 185 -18.63 36.27 43.26
CA LYS A 185 -19.82 37.05 42.85
C LYS A 185 -20.75 36.24 41.96
N GLU A 186 -20.20 35.50 40.99
CA GLU A 186 -21.00 34.65 40.11
C GLU A 186 -21.61 33.44 40.85
N GLU A 187 -20.87 32.82 41.76
CA GLU A 187 -21.39 31.72 42.59
C GLU A 187 -22.57 32.19 43.45
N LYS A 188 -22.45 33.37 44.08
CA LYS A 188 -23.56 33.99 44.82
C LYS A 188 -24.75 34.29 43.91
N ALA A 189 -24.52 34.83 42.71
CA ALA A 189 -25.58 35.13 41.75
C ALA A 189 -26.34 33.86 41.29
N ILE A 190 -25.65 32.73 41.14
CA ILE A 190 -26.27 31.43 40.82
C ILE A 190 -27.09 30.90 42.01
N ILE A 191 -26.55 30.98 43.23
CA ILE A 191 -27.26 30.54 44.45
C ILE A 191 -28.53 31.36 44.68
N GLU A 192 -28.47 32.67 44.41
CA GLU A 192 -29.61 33.59 44.51
C GLU A 192 -30.61 33.45 43.33
N GLY A 193 -30.36 32.54 42.38
CA GLY A 193 -31.26 32.23 41.26
C GLY A 193 -31.32 33.31 40.18
N SER A 194 -30.38 34.26 40.18
CA SER A 194 -30.38 35.42 39.27
C SER A 194 -29.69 35.16 37.91
N ALA A 195 -28.96 34.04 37.76
CA ALA A 195 -28.21 33.70 36.56
C ALA A 195 -28.26 32.18 36.24
N GLU A 196 -28.52 31.83 34.99
CA GLU A 196 -28.38 30.46 34.48
C GLU A 196 -26.94 30.18 34.01
N PRO A 197 -26.44 28.94 34.10
CA PRO A 197 -25.12 28.59 33.57
C PRO A 197 -25.10 28.73 32.04
N VAL A 198 -24.47 29.81 31.57
CA VAL A 198 -24.38 30.14 30.15
C VAL A 198 -23.39 29.20 29.44
N TYR A 199 -23.93 28.24 28.68
CA TYR A 199 -23.15 27.47 27.69
C TYR A 199 -23.24 28.18 26.33
N GLU A 200 -22.51 29.28 26.17
CA GLU A 200 -22.43 29.97 24.89
C GLU A 200 -21.51 29.20 23.93
N PRO A 201 -22.02 28.70 22.78
CA PRO A 201 -21.16 28.20 21.72
C PRO A 201 -20.37 29.38 21.15
N ILE A 202 -19.04 29.23 21.04
CA ILE A 202 -18.21 30.24 20.42
C ILE A 202 -18.51 30.19 18.92
N HIS A 203 -19.26 31.15 18.40
CA HIS A 203 -19.39 31.32 16.96
C HIS A 203 -18.03 31.76 16.39
N ARG A 204 -17.18 30.79 16.03
CA ARG A 204 -16.07 31.05 15.11
C ARG A 204 -16.65 31.08 13.69
N PRO A 205 -16.31 32.07 12.85
CA PRO A 205 -16.57 31.94 11.42
C PRO A 205 -15.83 30.69 10.93
N PHE A 206 -16.59 29.73 10.40
CA PHE A 206 -16.06 28.47 9.87
C PHE A 206 -15.00 28.78 8.80
N LEU A 207 -13.73 28.51 9.11
CA LEU A 207 -12.73 28.28 8.07
C LEU A 207 -13.09 26.94 7.42
N ASN A 208 -13.73 27.04 6.25
CA ASN A 208 -13.91 25.96 5.30
C ASN A 208 -12.54 25.36 4.94
N GLN A 209 -12.07 24.42 5.74
CA GLN A 209 -10.92 23.55 5.43
C GLN A 209 -11.28 22.11 5.78
N GLN A 210 -12.24 21.57 5.04
CA GLN A 210 -12.26 20.16 4.67
C GLN A 210 -12.56 20.12 3.17
N THR A 211 -11.54 20.20 2.32
CA THR A 211 -10.91 19.02 1.70
C THR A 211 -11.93 18.12 1.01
N LYS A 212 -12.10 18.38 -0.30
CA LYS A 212 -12.36 17.35 -1.29
C LYS A 212 -11.35 16.21 -1.08
N LEU A 213 -11.84 15.06 -0.66
CA LEU A 213 -11.26 13.75 -0.93
C LEU A 213 -12.41 12.84 -1.36
#